data_AF-A0A378IBP3-F1
#
_entry.id   AF-A0A378IBP3-F1
#
_cell.length_a   1.000
_cell.length_b   1.000
_cell.length_c   1.000
_cell.angle_alpha   90.00
_cell.angle_beta   90.00
_cell.angle_gamma   90.00
#
_symmetry.space_group_name_H-M   'P 1'
#
loop_
_entity.id
_entity.type
_entity.pdbx_description
1 polymer ?
#
loop_
_entity_poly.entity_id
_entity_poly.type
_entity_poly.pdbx_seq_one_letter_code
_entity_poly.pdbx_strand_id
1 'polypeptide(L)'
;MLKYPVLMLALCASELTHAELNIPGLNQQPLNTLATEDQTLAKTGLTLNEDDLTSEQDINKIKLNESQLHEAKVWELTPEEEKRYLLLMKNKSKFYYEGLRQTPIDILGLNARNETERNHFAELAAKQEAQKVSKNIAWNNAFYKAYNKLFANVPVIGDFDPSPYSPYAHKPVQLAQGDTLYFFVKETDTAKTIVLMLTEAIEQTPNTQLHLMLLGFDDSSIQIWANQHQIPQHLVNSGRISLNHGELSYQALNVTKKTSPLLLLSKNGHSSIVDLGRF
;
A
#
# COMPACT_ATOMS: atom_id res chain seq x y z
N MET A 1 -59.20 -20.24 -67.61
CA MET A 1 -58.21 -19.89 -66.57
C MET A 1 -58.65 -18.60 -65.89
N LEU A 2 -59.19 -18.68 -64.68
CA LEU A 2 -59.36 -17.51 -63.79
C LEU A 2 -59.36 -18.00 -62.33
N LYS A 3 -58.63 -17.29 -61.48
CA LYS A 3 -58.14 -17.67 -60.14
C LYS A 3 -59.20 -17.43 -59.05
N TYR A 4 -59.16 -18.24 -57.99
CA TYR A 4 -59.59 -17.85 -56.64
C TYR A 4 -58.57 -18.40 -55.62
N PRO A 5 -58.06 -17.60 -54.66
CA PRO A 5 -57.23 -18.10 -53.58
C PRO A 5 -58.08 -18.39 -52.34
N VAL A 6 -57.83 -19.52 -51.69
CA VAL A 6 -58.34 -19.82 -50.34
C VAL A 6 -57.25 -19.44 -49.35
N LEU A 7 -57.62 -18.57 -48.40
CA LEU A 7 -56.82 -18.09 -47.28
C LEU A 7 -56.74 -19.18 -46.20
N MET A 8 -55.54 -19.58 -45.78
CA MET A 8 -55.32 -20.48 -44.63
C MET A 8 -54.63 -19.69 -43.51
N LEU A 9 -55.35 -19.49 -42.40
CA LEU A 9 -54.82 -18.93 -41.15
C LEU A 9 -53.93 -19.96 -40.45
N ALA A 10 -52.70 -19.59 -40.13
CA ALA A 10 -51.84 -20.37 -39.23
C ALA A 10 -52.10 -19.98 -37.77
N LEU A 11 -52.57 -20.93 -36.96
CA LEU A 11 -52.57 -20.81 -35.49
C LEU A 11 -51.14 -21.08 -34.96
N CYS A 12 -50.51 -20.10 -34.33
CA CYS A 12 -49.30 -20.30 -33.55
C CYS A 12 -49.68 -20.83 -32.15
N ALA A 13 -49.27 -22.06 -31.83
CA ALA A 13 -49.24 -22.56 -30.46
C ALA A 13 -47.89 -22.18 -29.83
N SER A 14 -47.91 -21.39 -28.76
CA SER A 14 -46.73 -21.05 -27.96
C SER A 14 -46.56 -22.08 -26.84
N GLU A 15 -45.53 -22.91 -26.90
CA GLU A 15 -45.14 -23.77 -25.77
C GLU A 15 -44.37 -22.96 -24.72
N LEU A 16 -44.83 -23.05 -23.45
CA LEU A 16 -44.13 -22.52 -22.28
C LEU A 16 -42.91 -23.39 -21.99
N THR A 17 -41.74 -22.93 -22.38
CA THR A 17 -40.46 -23.56 -22.01
C THR A 17 -40.07 -23.12 -20.60
N HIS A 18 -40.21 -24.01 -19.62
CA HIS A 18 -39.53 -23.85 -18.34
C HIS A 18 -38.04 -24.15 -18.56
N ALA A 19 -37.19 -23.14 -18.40
CA ALA A 19 -35.76 -23.33 -18.40
C ALA A 19 -35.37 -24.11 -17.13
N GLU A 20 -35.09 -25.41 -17.28
CA GLU A 20 -34.36 -26.14 -16.26
C GLU A 20 -32.98 -25.49 -16.09
N LEU A 21 -32.64 -25.15 -14.84
CA LEU A 21 -31.37 -24.55 -14.49
C LEU A 21 -30.26 -25.61 -14.60
N ASN A 22 -29.83 -25.88 -15.83
CA ASN A 22 -28.76 -26.82 -16.11
C ASN A 22 -27.42 -26.13 -15.88
N ILE A 23 -26.83 -26.30 -14.70
CA ILE A 23 -25.50 -25.78 -14.38
C ILE A 23 -24.46 -26.83 -14.80
N PRO A 24 -23.68 -26.60 -15.89
CA PRO A 24 -22.67 -27.54 -16.34
C PRO A 24 -21.61 -27.74 -15.25
N GLY A 25 -21.32 -28.99 -14.89
CA GLY A 25 -20.28 -29.36 -13.91
C GLY A 25 -20.78 -29.75 -12.51
N LEU A 26 -22.00 -29.36 -12.11
CA LEU A 26 -22.57 -29.74 -10.80
C LEU A 26 -23.07 -31.20 -10.77
N ASN A 27 -23.49 -31.74 -11.93
CA ASN A 27 -24.02 -33.10 -12.05
C ASN A 27 -22.94 -34.16 -12.35
N GLN A 28 -21.66 -33.79 -12.39
CA GLN A 28 -20.55 -34.68 -12.76
C GLN A 28 -19.50 -34.86 -11.65
N GLN A 29 -19.60 -34.13 -10.54
CA GLN A 29 -18.70 -34.33 -9.41
C GLN A 29 -19.25 -35.45 -8.51
N PRO A 30 -18.44 -36.47 -8.16
CA PRO A 30 -18.86 -37.45 -7.16
C PRO A 30 -19.18 -36.71 -5.87
N LEU A 31 -20.24 -37.15 -5.17
CA LEU A 31 -20.64 -36.59 -3.88
C LEU A 31 -19.40 -36.56 -2.97
N ASN A 32 -18.93 -35.37 -2.58
CA ASN A 32 -17.77 -35.28 -1.69
C ASN A 32 -18.22 -35.71 -0.28
N THR A 33 -18.06 -36.99 0.04
CA THR A 33 -18.44 -37.55 1.34
C THR A 33 -17.68 -36.88 2.48
N LEU A 34 -16.42 -36.45 2.24
CA LEU A 34 -15.62 -35.69 3.19
C LEU A 34 -16.28 -34.35 3.55
N ALA A 35 -17.07 -33.74 2.66
CA ALA A 35 -17.79 -32.49 3.00
C ALA A 35 -18.82 -32.69 4.13
N THR A 36 -19.26 -33.92 4.38
CA THR A 36 -20.18 -34.26 5.48
C THR A 36 -19.42 -34.52 6.79
N GLU A 37 -18.18 -35.00 6.71
CA GLU A 37 -17.37 -35.43 7.86
C GLU A 37 -16.36 -34.35 8.31
N ASP A 38 -15.84 -33.57 7.37
CA ASP A 38 -14.87 -32.49 7.57
C ASP A 38 -15.03 -31.41 6.49
N GLN A 39 -15.89 -30.43 6.79
CA GLN A 39 -16.16 -29.33 5.86
C GLN A 39 -14.93 -28.48 5.56
N THR A 40 -14.01 -28.38 6.52
CA THR A 40 -12.82 -27.53 6.38
C THR A 40 -11.82 -28.12 5.40
N LEU A 41 -11.59 -29.44 5.42
CA LEU A 41 -10.76 -30.13 4.43
C LEU A 41 -11.45 -30.23 3.07
N ALA A 42 -12.76 -30.47 3.03
CA ALA A 42 -13.49 -30.51 1.77
C ALA A 42 -13.40 -29.18 1.00
N LYS A 43 -13.39 -28.03 1.70
CA LYS A 43 -13.20 -26.70 1.11
C LYS A 43 -11.82 -26.50 0.47
N THR A 44 -10.80 -27.27 0.87
CA THR A 44 -9.47 -27.21 0.22
C THR A 44 -9.42 -28.00 -1.08
N GLY A 45 -10.53 -28.62 -1.50
CA GLY A 45 -10.59 -29.51 -2.66
C GLY A 45 -10.13 -30.94 -2.36
N LEU A 46 -9.88 -31.27 -1.09
CA LEU A 46 -9.58 -32.64 -0.68
C LEU A 46 -10.86 -33.47 -0.69
N THR A 47 -10.75 -34.70 -1.21
CA THR A 47 -11.87 -35.65 -1.31
C THR A 47 -11.79 -36.79 -0.31
N LEU A 48 -10.59 -37.04 0.26
CA LEU A 48 -10.33 -38.09 1.24
C LEU A 48 -9.22 -37.65 2.20
N ASN A 49 -9.47 -37.79 3.51
CA ASN A 49 -8.47 -37.59 4.55
C ASN A 49 -7.89 -38.96 4.97
N GLU A 50 -6.77 -39.37 4.37
CA GLU A 50 -6.10 -40.63 4.70
C GLU A 50 -5.24 -40.47 5.95
N ASP A 51 -5.41 -41.34 6.94
CA ASP A 51 -4.53 -41.35 8.12
C ASP A 51 -3.12 -41.83 7.72
N ASP A 52 -2.11 -41.16 8.25
CA ASP A 52 -0.70 -41.46 8.02
C ASP A 52 -0.28 -42.78 8.66
N LEU A 53 -1.05 -43.26 9.65
CA LEU A 53 -0.82 -44.54 10.31
C LEU A 53 -1.34 -45.71 9.47
N THR A 54 -0.49 -46.72 9.28
CA THR A 54 -0.89 -47.96 8.59
C THR A 54 -1.55 -48.94 9.57
N SER A 55 -2.37 -49.86 9.06
CA SER A 55 -3.03 -50.90 9.87
C SER A 55 -2.06 -51.86 10.57
N GLU A 56 -0.77 -51.86 10.18
CA GLU A 56 0.29 -52.63 10.82
C GLU A 56 0.85 -51.96 12.09
N GLN A 57 0.63 -50.66 12.25
CA GLN A 57 1.09 -49.86 13.39
C GLN A 57 0.08 -49.91 14.55
N ASP A 58 0.23 -50.92 15.42
CA ASP A 58 -0.64 -51.07 16.60
C ASP A 58 -0.20 -50.16 17.76
N ILE A 59 -1.03 -49.15 18.05
CA ILE A 59 -0.83 -48.20 19.15
C ILE A 59 -0.78 -48.88 20.52
N ASN A 60 -1.43 -50.04 20.69
CA ASN A 60 -1.46 -50.77 21.96
C ASN A 60 -0.14 -51.49 22.26
N LYS A 61 0.69 -51.75 21.24
CA LYS A 61 2.02 -52.35 21.41
C LYS A 61 3.06 -51.34 21.92
N ILE A 62 2.76 -50.05 21.86
CA ILE A 62 3.67 -49.01 22.34
C ILE A 62 3.47 -48.81 23.84
N LYS A 63 4.52 -49.16 24.59
CA LYS A 63 4.66 -48.79 25.99
C LYS A 63 5.55 -47.55 26.08
N LEU A 64 4.98 -46.46 26.60
CA LEU A 64 5.73 -45.22 26.83
C LEU A 64 6.75 -45.43 27.95
N ASN A 65 7.95 -44.91 27.75
CA ASN A 65 8.95 -44.80 28.82
C ASN A 65 8.71 -43.54 29.67
N GLU A 66 9.47 -43.38 30.77
CA GLU A 66 9.30 -42.24 31.67
C GLU A 66 9.57 -40.88 31.00
N SER A 67 10.52 -40.82 30.06
CA SER A 67 10.82 -39.61 29.28
C SER A 67 9.64 -39.20 28.41
N GLN A 68 9.04 -40.15 27.70
CA GLN A 68 7.87 -39.92 26.82
C GLN A 68 6.63 -39.55 27.64
N LEU A 69 6.43 -40.16 28.81
CA LEU A 69 5.37 -39.75 29.72
C LEU A 69 5.58 -38.34 30.28
N HIS A 70 6.83 -37.92 30.45
CA HIS A 70 7.16 -36.55 30.82
C HIS A 70 6.91 -35.59 29.65
N GLU A 71 7.35 -35.93 28.44
CA GLU A 71 7.12 -35.14 27.22
C GLU A 71 5.62 -34.93 26.97
N ALA A 72 4.81 -35.98 27.08
CA ALA A 72 3.35 -35.88 27.01
C ALA A 72 2.81 -34.83 27.99
N LYS A 73 3.25 -34.86 29.25
CA LYS A 73 2.85 -33.89 30.26
C LYS A 73 3.31 -32.47 29.95
N VAL A 74 4.54 -32.30 29.44
CA VAL A 74 5.09 -30.99 29.06
C VAL A 74 4.24 -30.35 27.97
N TRP A 75 3.76 -31.16 27.02
CA TRP A 75 2.92 -30.72 25.92
C TRP A 75 1.43 -30.75 26.24
N GLU A 76 1.03 -31.04 27.48
CA GLU A 76 -0.38 -31.20 27.90
C GLU A 76 -1.16 -32.27 27.09
N LEU A 77 -0.46 -33.29 26.58
CA LEU A 77 -1.00 -34.42 25.83
C LEU A 77 -1.37 -35.61 26.74
N THR A 78 -2.34 -36.39 26.30
CA THR A 78 -2.66 -37.69 26.87
C THR A 78 -1.61 -38.75 26.48
N PRO A 79 -1.45 -39.84 27.27
CA PRO A 79 -0.58 -40.95 26.89
C PRO A 79 -0.90 -41.56 25.52
N GLU A 80 -2.17 -41.57 25.12
CA GLU A 80 -2.63 -42.07 23.83
C GLU A 80 -2.19 -41.17 22.67
N GLU A 81 -2.29 -39.84 22.84
CA GLU A 81 -1.84 -38.86 21.86
C GLU A 81 -0.32 -38.87 21.69
N GLU A 82 0.41 -39.04 22.79
CA GLU A 82 1.88 -39.22 22.75
C GLU A 82 2.26 -40.47 21.95
N LYS A 83 1.58 -41.60 22.16
CA LYS A 83 1.81 -42.81 21.36
C LYS A 83 1.51 -42.57 19.88
N ARG A 84 0.45 -41.82 19.56
CA ARG A 84 0.11 -41.45 18.18
C ARG A 84 1.21 -40.59 17.57
N TYR A 85 1.70 -39.57 18.27
CA TYR A 85 2.82 -38.73 17.84
C TYR A 85 4.05 -39.57 17.50
N LEU A 86 4.43 -40.49 18.40
CA LEU A 86 5.58 -41.38 18.19
C LEU A 86 5.42 -42.32 16.99
N LEU A 87 4.19 -42.70 16.62
CA LEU A 87 3.92 -43.50 15.43
C LEU A 87 4.02 -42.67 14.14
N LEU A 88 3.49 -41.45 14.15
CA LEU A 88 3.60 -40.51 13.03
C LEU A 88 5.06 -40.20 12.72
N MET A 89 5.87 -39.95 13.75
CA MET A 89 7.32 -39.71 13.62
C MET A 89 8.14 -40.95 13.23
N LYS A 90 7.50 -42.12 13.07
CA LYS A 90 8.12 -43.32 12.49
C LYS A 90 7.69 -43.58 11.05
N ASN A 91 6.84 -42.74 10.47
CA ASN A 91 6.27 -42.90 9.12
C ASN A 91 6.59 -41.67 8.24
N LYS A 92 5.84 -41.47 7.13
CA LYS A 92 5.99 -40.37 6.17
C LYS A 92 5.96 -39.00 6.83
N SER A 93 5.21 -38.84 7.91
CA SER A 93 5.16 -37.60 8.71
C SER A 93 6.55 -37.18 9.21
N LYS A 94 7.44 -38.13 9.54
CA LYS A 94 8.84 -37.81 9.88
C LYS A 94 9.51 -37.03 8.76
N PHE A 95 9.42 -37.51 7.52
CA PHE A 95 10.06 -36.86 6.37
C PHE A 95 9.47 -35.49 6.06
N TYR A 96 8.19 -35.27 6.35
CA TYR A 96 7.54 -33.99 6.15
C TYR A 96 7.88 -32.94 7.22
N TYR A 97 8.06 -33.37 8.48
CA TYR A 97 8.11 -32.44 9.61
C TYR A 97 9.47 -32.38 10.33
N GLU A 98 10.37 -33.35 10.12
CA GLU A 98 11.71 -33.34 10.70
C GLU A 98 12.51 -32.13 10.22
N GLY A 99 13.06 -31.36 11.15
CA GLY A 99 13.82 -30.13 10.87
C GLY A 99 12.99 -28.85 10.75
N LEU A 100 11.65 -28.92 10.72
CA LEU A 100 10.77 -27.75 10.58
C LEU A 100 10.43 -27.04 11.92
N ARG A 101 11.06 -27.47 13.03
CA ARG A 101 10.78 -26.96 14.39
C ARG A 101 9.29 -27.01 14.78
N GLN A 102 8.55 -27.98 14.23
CA GLN A 102 7.15 -28.22 14.61
C GLN A 102 7.08 -28.93 15.97
N THR A 103 6.12 -28.53 16.80
CA THR A 103 5.87 -29.18 18.08
C THR A 103 5.10 -30.49 17.89
N PRO A 104 5.08 -31.39 18.89
CA PRO A 104 4.24 -32.59 18.83
C PRO A 104 2.75 -32.28 18.60
N ILE A 105 2.26 -31.15 19.14
CA ILE A 105 0.88 -30.68 18.98
C ILE A 105 0.62 -30.26 17.53
N ASP A 106 1.56 -29.53 16.92
CA ASP A 106 1.45 -29.12 15.51
C ASP A 106 1.37 -30.35 14.60
N ILE A 107 2.23 -31.34 14.84
CA ILE A 107 2.27 -32.58 14.06
C ILE A 107 0.97 -33.37 14.26
N LEU A 108 0.46 -33.49 15.49
CA LEU A 108 -0.83 -34.15 15.74
C LEU A 108 -2.00 -33.41 15.10
N GLY A 109 -2.03 -32.08 15.13
CA GLY A 109 -3.06 -31.25 14.51
C GLY A 109 -3.06 -31.32 12.98
N LEU A 110 -1.88 -31.31 12.36
CA LEU A 110 -1.72 -31.45 10.90
C LEU A 110 -2.14 -32.84 10.40
N ASN A 111 -1.98 -33.88 11.23
CA ASN A 111 -2.36 -35.27 10.91
C ASN A 111 -3.60 -35.72 11.69
N ALA A 112 -4.50 -34.79 11.99
CA ALA A 112 -5.77 -35.08 12.65
C ALA A 112 -6.73 -35.81 11.71
N ARG A 113 -7.42 -36.82 12.23
CA ARG A 113 -8.34 -37.69 11.46
C ARG A 113 -9.65 -37.00 11.11
N ASN A 114 -10.04 -36.02 11.92
CA ASN A 114 -11.27 -35.25 11.76
C ASN A 114 -11.14 -33.85 12.34
N GLU A 115 -12.16 -33.03 12.08
CA GLU A 115 -12.22 -31.63 12.53
C GLU A 115 -12.20 -31.47 14.04
N THR A 116 -12.83 -32.38 14.79
CA THR A 116 -12.85 -32.30 16.26
C THR A 116 -11.45 -32.50 16.85
N GLU A 117 -10.73 -33.51 16.37
CA GLU A 117 -9.35 -33.79 16.77
C GLU A 117 -8.41 -32.64 16.37
N ARG A 118 -8.60 -32.07 15.17
CA ARG A 118 -7.81 -30.92 14.72
C ARG A 118 -8.05 -29.67 15.57
N ASN A 119 -9.31 -29.41 15.93
CA ASN A 119 -9.67 -28.28 16.81
C ASN A 119 -9.08 -28.45 18.21
N HIS A 120 -9.09 -29.67 18.77
CA HIS A 120 -8.47 -29.95 20.06
C HIS A 120 -6.98 -29.54 20.09
N PHE A 121 -6.20 -29.98 19.10
CA PHE A 121 -4.78 -29.62 19.03
C PHE A 121 -4.56 -28.15 18.69
N ALA A 122 -5.41 -27.55 17.85
CA ALA A 122 -5.34 -26.12 17.53
C ALA A 122 -5.58 -25.24 18.78
N GLU A 123 -6.54 -25.60 19.63
CA GLU A 123 -6.80 -24.90 20.89
C GLU A 123 -5.61 -25.02 21.86
N LEU A 124 -5.01 -26.21 21.95
CA LEU A 124 -3.85 -26.44 22.79
C LEU A 124 -2.63 -25.63 22.33
N ALA A 125 -2.35 -25.63 21.03
CA ALA A 125 -1.30 -24.83 20.42
C ALA A 125 -1.53 -23.32 20.66
N ALA A 126 -2.78 -22.85 20.46
CA ALA A 126 -3.13 -21.45 20.67
C ALA A 126 -2.92 -21.01 22.13
N LYS A 127 -3.28 -21.86 23.11
CA LYS A 127 -3.07 -21.58 24.54
C LYS A 127 -1.58 -21.46 24.88
N GLN A 128 -0.75 -22.37 24.36
CA GLN A 128 0.70 -22.33 24.58
C GLN A 128 1.35 -21.11 23.91
N GLU A 129 0.93 -20.78 22.69
CA GLU A 129 1.40 -19.59 21.98
C GLU A 129 1.03 -18.31 22.73
N ALA A 130 -0.20 -18.21 23.21
CA ALA A 130 -0.66 -17.07 24.00
C ALA A 130 0.18 -16.87 25.27
N GLN A 131 0.55 -17.96 25.96
CA GLN A 131 1.45 -17.89 27.11
C GLN A 131 2.86 -17.41 26.72
N LYS A 132 3.41 -17.94 25.62
CA LYS A 132 4.74 -17.54 25.11
C LYS A 132 4.76 -16.06 24.73
N VAL A 133 3.77 -15.59 23.98
CA VAL A 133 3.61 -14.20 23.58
C VAL A 133 3.46 -13.30 24.80
N SER A 134 2.66 -13.71 25.79
CA SER A 134 2.48 -12.94 27.04
C SER A 134 3.80 -12.76 27.80
N LYS A 135 4.62 -13.82 27.89
CA LYS A 135 5.96 -13.75 28.50
C LYS A 135 6.88 -12.80 27.72
N ASN A 136 6.86 -12.86 26.40
CA ASN A 136 7.64 -11.95 25.55
C ASN A 136 7.23 -10.49 25.72
N ILE A 137 5.92 -10.20 25.80
CA ILE A 137 5.41 -8.85 26.06
C ILE A 137 5.88 -8.35 27.42
N ALA A 138 5.74 -9.18 28.47
CA ALA A 138 6.18 -8.83 29.82
C ALA A 138 7.69 -8.54 29.87
N TRP A 139 8.50 -9.36 29.20
CA TRP A 139 9.94 -9.17 29.11
C TRP A 139 10.30 -7.91 28.32
N ASN A 140 9.71 -7.68 27.15
CA ASN A 140 9.95 -6.47 26.35
C ASN A 140 9.65 -5.21 27.16
N ASN A 141 8.53 -5.18 27.88
CA ASN A 141 8.18 -4.05 28.75
C ASN A 141 9.24 -3.83 29.84
N ALA A 142 9.71 -4.90 30.48
CA ALA A 142 10.77 -4.82 31.48
C ALA A 142 12.10 -4.35 30.87
N PHE A 143 12.44 -4.85 29.68
CA PHE A 143 13.63 -4.46 28.92
C PHE A 143 13.61 -2.98 28.57
N TYR A 144 12.53 -2.47 27.98
CA TYR A 144 12.39 -1.05 27.64
C TYR A 144 12.46 -0.16 28.89
N LYS A 145 11.84 -0.58 30.00
CA LYS A 145 11.94 0.14 31.27
C LYS A 145 13.39 0.20 31.77
N ALA A 146 14.14 -0.89 31.66
CA ALA A 146 15.56 -0.92 32.03
C ALA A 146 16.41 -0.07 31.08
N TYR A 147 16.17 -0.17 29.77
CA TYR A 147 16.86 0.58 28.73
C TYR A 147 16.68 2.09 28.93
N ASN A 148 15.45 2.55 29.13
CA ASN A 148 15.16 3.97 29.35
C ASN A 148 15.81 4.52 30.63
N LYS A 149 15.99 3.71 31.68
CA LYS A 149 16.74 4.13 32.87
C LYS A 149 18.21 4.38 32.59
N LEU A 150 18.83 3.57 31.71
CA LEU A 150 20.24 3.73 31.35
C LEU A 150 20.47 5.02 30.55
N PHE A 151 19.54 5.40 29.68
CA PHE A 151 19.64 6.57 28.81
C PHE A 151 18.79 7.77 29.26
N ALA A 152 18.31 7.77 30.51
CA ALA A 152 17.39 8.81 31.01
C ALA A 152 17.94 10.23 30.93
N ASN A 153 19.27 10.39 31.02
CA ASN A 153 19.96 11.68 31.00
C ASN A 153 20.78 11.89 29.71
N VAL A 154 20.57 11.06 28.69
CA VAL A 154 21.23 11.24 27.39
C VAL A 154 20.30 12.07 26.50
N PRO A 155 20.70 13.28 26.06
CA PRO A 155 19.88 14.08 25.16
C PRO A 155 19.69 13.33 23.84
N VAL A 156 18.45 12.94 23.54
CA VAL A 156 18.07 12.17 22.34
C VAL A 156 18.08 13.05 21.08
N ILE A 157 18.00 14.37 21.24
CA ILE A 157 18.02 15.36 20.18
C ILE A 157 19.28 16.21 20.39
N GLY A 158 20.18 16.23 19.40
CA GLY A 158 21.28 17.18 19.36
C GLY A 158 20.76 18.60 19.18
N ASP A 159 21.60 19.62 19.42
CA ASP A 159 21.20 21.02 19.29
C ASP A 159 20.58 21.29 17.90
N PHE A 160 19.27 21.53 17.88
CA PHE A 160 18.54 21.93 16.68
C PHE A 160 18.76 23.42 16.47
N ASP A 161 19.37 23.81 15.35
CA ASP A 161 19.48 25.21 14.95
C ASP A 161 18.20 25.62 14.19
N PRO A 162 17.28 26.41 14.79
CA PRO A 162 16.09 26.88 14.12
C PRO A 162 16.37 28.02 13.14
N SER A 163 17.59 28.59 13.13
CA SER A 163 17.93 29.80 12.37
C SER A 163 17.64 29.68 10.86
N PRO A 164 17.93 28.56 10.16
CA PRO A 164 17.62 28.40 8.74
C PRO A 164 16.12 28.27 8.44
N TYR A 165 15.29 27.99 9.44
CA TYR A 165 13.85 27.77 9.32
C TYR A 165 13.03 28.92 9.92
N SER A 166 13.70 29.97 10.42
CA SER A 166 13.06 31.14 10.97
C SER A 166 12.35 31.94 9.86
N PRO A 167 11.12 32.44 10.09
CA PRO A 167 10.47 33.38 9.17
C PRO A 167 11.31 34.65 8.90
N TYR A 168 12.27 34.95 9.78
CA TYR A 168 13.19 36.09 9.67
C TYR A 168 14.53 35.75 8.99
N ALA A 169 14.76 34.49 8.61
CA ALA A 169 15.97 34.07 7.92
C ALA A 169 16.04 34.63 6.49
N HIS A 170 14.89 34.94 5.90
CA HIS A 170 14.77 35.50 4.56
C HIS A 170 14.53 37.01 4.67
N LYS A 171 15.45 37.81 4.11
CA LYS A 171 15.22 39.24 3.92
C LYS A 171 14.37 39.42 2.67
N PRO A 172 13.20 40.08 2.74
CA PRO A 172 12.38 40.33 1.56
C PRO A 172 13.18 41.15 0.54
N VAL A 173 13.19 40.71 -0.71
CA VAL A 173 13.78 41.47 -1.81
C VAL A 173 12.86 42.66 -2.09
N GLN A 174 13.34 43.88 -1.85
CA GLN A 174 12.63 45.10 -2.19
C GLN A 174 12.97 45.51 -3.64
N LEU A 175 11.95 45.69 -4.47
CA LEU A 175 12.12 46.20 -5.82
C LEU A 175 12.44 47.68 -5.79
N ALA A 176 13.41 48.10 -6.59
CA ALA A 176 13.70 49.50 -6.86
C ALA A 176 13.10 49.92 -8.21
N GLN A 177 12.93 51.23 -8.39
CA GLN A 177 12.50 51.80 -9.66
C GLN A 177 13.49 51.41 -10.78
N GLY A 178 12.98 50.88 -11.89
CA GLY A 178 13.79 50.44 -13.04
C GLY A 178 14.23 48.98 -12.98
N ASP A 179 13.89 48.23 -11.92
CA ASP A 179 14.20 46.80 -11.84
C ASP A 179 13.35 45.97 -12.83
N THR A 180 13.96 44.92 -13.39
CA THR A 180 13.29 43.98 -14.31
C THR A 180 13.30 42.58 -13.72
N LEU A 181 12.13 41.94 -13.65
CA LEU A 181 11.95 40.58 -13.18
C LEU A 181 11.70 39.63 -14.35
N TYR A 182 12.30 38.43 -14.28
CA TYR A 182 12.03 37.32 -15.19
C TYR A 182 11.54 36.13 -14.39
N PHE A 183 10.29 35.73 -14.60
CA PHE A 183 9.67 34.62 -13.89
C PHE A 183 9.41 33.46 -14.84
N PHE A 184 10.15 32.36 -14.67
CA PHE A 184 10.04 31.14 -15.45
C PHE A 184 9.14 30.15 -14.76
N VAL A 185 8.14 29.64 -15.47
CA VAL A 185 7.11 28.77 -14.89
C VAL A 185 6.61 27.75 -15.91
N LYS A 186 6.36 26.53 -15.46
CA LYS A 186 5.71 25.45 -16.22
C LYS A 186 4.25 25.32 -15.82
N GLU A 187 3.44 24.67 -16.66
CA GLU A 187 2.04 24.37 -16.35
C GLU A 187 1.85 23.57 -15.05
N THR A 188 2.80 22.69 -14.72
CA THR A 188 2.76 21.87 -13.50
C THR A 188 3.11 22.64 -12.22
N ASP A 189 3.61 23.87 -12.30
CA ASP A 189 4.09 24.61 -11.15
C ASP A 189 2.94 25.29 -10.41
N THR A 190 2.93 25.23 -9.07
CA THR A 190 1.98 25.98 -8.25
C THR A 190 2.44 27.43 -8.12
N ALA A 191 2.10 28.26 -9.12
CA ALA A 191 2.62 29.63 -9.23
C ALA A 191 1.62 30.73 -8.87
N LYS A 192 0.35 30.41 -8.58
CA LYS A 192 -0.72 31.41 -8.43
C LYS A 192 -0.41 32.48 -7.37
N THR A 193 -0.02 32.06 -6.17
CA THR A 193 0.30 33.00 -5.07
C THR A 193 1.52 33.85 -5.42
N ILE A 194 2.54 33.25 -6.03
CA ILE A 194 3.76 33.96 -6.45
C ILE A 194 3.41 35.02 -7.50
N VAL A 195 2.65 34.66 -8.53
CA VAL A 195 2.22 35.57 -9.58
C VAL A 195 1.43 36.75 -9.02
N LEU A 196 0.51 36.50 -8.08
CA LEU A 196 -0.26 37.56 -7.44
C LEU A 196 0.65 38.55 -6.68
N MET A 197 1.56 38.03 -5.86
CA MET A 197 2.53 38.87 -5.13
C MET A 197 3.44 39.65 -6.09
N LEU A 198 3.88 39.04 -7.19
CA LEU A 198 4.69 39.72 -8.19
C LEU A 198 3.89 40.83 -8.90
N THR A 199 2.64 40.57 -9.27
CA THR A 199 1.79 41.59 -9.90
C THR A 199 1.54 42.78 -8.98
N GLU A 200 1.30 42.53 -7.69
CA GLU A 200 1.15 43.58 -6.68
C GLU A 200 2.44 44.38 -6.49
N ALA A 201 3.59 43.72 -6.41
CA ALA A 201 4.89 44.37 -6.27
C ALA A 201 5.24 45.26 -7.46
N ILE A 202 4.89 44.83 -8.69
CA ILE A 202 5.01 45.65 -9.90
C ILE A 202 4.06 46.84 -9.81
N GLU A 203 2.80 46.64 -9.47
CA GLU A 203 1.83 47.72 -9.38
C GLU A 203 2.26 48.83 -8.41
N GLN A 204 2.83 48.45 -7.26
CA GLN A 204 3.31 49.38 -6.22
C GLN A 204 4.63 50.09 -6.55
N THR A 205 5.46 49.54 -7.44
CA THR A 205 6.80 50.08 -7.73
C THR A 205 6.84 50.67 -9.14
N PRO A 206 6.94 52.00 -9.33
CA PRO A 206 6.97 52.61 -10.66
C PRO A 206 8.15 52.14 -11.54
N ASN A 207 7.97 52.18 -12.86
CA ASN A 207 8.99 51.82 -13.88
C ASN A 207 9.63 50.43 -13.70
N THR A 208 9.00 49.49 -13.00
CA THR A 208 9.42 48.09 -13.01
C THR A 208 8.71 47.29 -14.08
N GLN A 209 9.37 46.22 -14.53
CA GLN A 209 8.85 45.28 -15.53
C GLN A 209 8.91 43.85 -15.02
N LEU A 210 7.92 43.04 -15.41
CA LEU A 210 7.86 41.60 -15.16
C LEU A 210 7.64 40.86 -16.47
N HIS A 211 8.61 40.05 -16.84
CA HIS A 211 8.50 39.13 -17.97
C HIS A 211 8.14 37.74 -17.44
N LEU A 212 6.90 37.32 -17.72
CA LEU A 212 6.42 35.97 -17.47
C LEU A 212 6.88 35.08 -18.63
N MET A 213 7.80 34.17 -18.34
CA MET A 213 8.45 33.27 -19.28
C MET A 213 7.83 31.88 -19.13
N LEU A 214 6.80 31.61 -19.93
CA LEU A 214 6.00 30.39 -19.88
C LEU A 214 6.73 29.26 -20.62
N LEU A 215 6.94 28.14 -19.94
CA LEU A 215 7.70 26.99 -20.44
C LEU A 215 6.77 25.84 -20.82
N GLY A 216 6.75 25.48 -22.10
CA GLY A 216 5.98 24.40 -22.70
C GLY A 216 4.55 24.78 -23.07
N PHE A 217 4.23 26.08 -23.14
CA PHE A 217 2.90 26.57 -23.47
C PHE A 217 2.78 26.85 -24.98
N ASP A 218 1.58 26.67 -25.54
CA ASP A 218 1.21 27.26 -26.83
C ASP A 218 0.51 28.62 -26.63
N ASP A 219 0.38 29.40 -27.71
CA ASP A 219 -0.18 30.76 -27.63
C ASP A 219 -1.60 30.80 -27.01
N SER A 220 -2.44 29.82 -27.32
CA SER A 220 -3.78 29.69 -26.73
C SER A 220 -3.73 29.40 -25.23
N SER A 221 -2.81 28.55 -24.80
CA SER A 221 -2.63 28.14 -23.42
C SER A 221 -2.05 29.27 -22.57
N ILE A 222 -1.19 30.11 -23.15
CA ILE A 222 -0.70 31.33 -22.49
C ILE A 222 -1.87 32.24 -22.11
N GLN A 223 -2.83 32.45 -23.02
CA GLN A 223 -3.98 33.31 -22.76
C GLN A 223 -4.90 32.73 -21.67
N ILE A 224 -5.14 31.41 -21.71
CA ILE A 224 -5.95 30.72 -20.68
C ILE A 224 -5.26 30.81 -19.31
N TRP A 225 -3.96 30.55 -19.26
CA TRP A 225 -3.16 30.63 -18.04
C TRP A 225 -3.16 32.06 -17.45
N ALA A 226 -3.00 33.08 -18.29
CA ALA A 226 -3.06 34.48 -17.85
C ALA A 226 -4.40 34.82 -17.17
N ASN A 227 -5.51 34.32 -17.71
CA ASN A 227 -6.84 34.51 -17.14
C ASN A 227 -7.01 33.76 -15.81
N GLN A 228 -6.55 32.50 -15.74
CA GLN A 228 -6.61 31.68 -14.52
C GLN A 228 -5.78 32.29 -13.36
N HIS A 229 -4.65 32.91 -13.70
CA HIS A 229 -3.74 33.58 -12.78
C HIS A 229 -4.05 35.08 -12.58
N GLN A 230 -5.15 35.58 -13.12
CA GLN A 230 -5.66 36.95 -12.93
C GLN A 230 -4.66 38.06 -13.31
N ILE A 231 -3.91 37.88 -14.40
CA ILE A 231 -2.95 38.89 -14.86
C ILE A 231 -3.68 40.19 -15.24
N PRO A 232 -3.34 41.35 -14.63
CA PRO A 232 -4.03 42.60 -14.92
C PRO A 232 -3.77 43.10 -16.35
N GLN A 233 -4.84 43.24 -17.14
CA GLN A 233 -4.76 43.67 -18.54
C GLN A 233 -4.09 45.05 -18.69
N HIS A 234 -4.30 45.97 -17.75
CA HIS A 234 -3.72 47.30 -17.80
C HIS A 234 -2.18 47.30 -17.65
N LEU A 235 -1.61 46.35 -16.88
CA LEU A 235 -0.16 46.17 -16.76
C LEU A 235 0.44 45.56 -18.02
N VAL A 236 -0.32 44.70 -18.71
CA VAL A 236 0.09 44.15 -20.02
C VAL A 236 0.06 45.23 -21.09
N ASN A 237 -1.03 45.99 -21.19
CA ASN A 237 -1.19 47.06 -22.18
C ASN A 237 -0.17 48.19 -22.01
N SER A 238 0.26 48.46 -20.77
CA SER A 238 1.32 49.45 -20.48
C SER A 238 2.75 48.90 -20.66
N GLY A 239 2.91 47.63 -21.04
CA GLY A 239 4.21 46.99 -21.25
C GLY A 239 4.98 46.71 -19.96
N ARG A 240 4.32 46.80 -18.81
CA ARG A 240 4.91 46.51 -17.50
C ARG A 240 4.92 45.02 -17.19
N ILE A 241 3.95 44.27 -17.71
CA ILE A 241 3.94 42.81 -17.71
C ILE A 241 3.96 42.34 -19.17
N SER A 242 4.80 41.36 -19.47
CA SER A 242 4.74 40.66 -20.77
C SER A 242 4.69 39.16 -20.54
N LEU A 243 3.92 38.45 -21.35
CA LEU A 243 3.89 36.99 -21.37
C LEU A 243 4.60 36.52 -22.64
N ASN A 244 5.65 35.71 -22.48
CA ASN A 244 6.47 35.22 -23.58
C ASN A 244 6.78 33.74 -23.43
N HIS A 245 7.12 33.10 -24.54
CA HIS A 245 7.72 31.76 -24.57
C HIS A 245 9.13 31.81 -23.97
N GLY A 246 9.37 30.95 -22.97
CA GLY A 246 10.55 31.05 -22.10
C GLY A 246 11.69 30.10 -22.43
N GLU A 247 11.52 29.16 -23.37
CA GLU A 247 12.40 27.98 -23.55
C GLU A 247 13.84 28.39 -23.86
N LEU A 248 14.02 29.24 -24.86
CA LEU A 248 15.33 29.70 -25.31
C LEU A 248 16.04 30.48 -24.19
N SER A 249 15.31 31.38 -23.54
CA SER A 249 15.81 32.18 -22.42
C SER A 249 16.20 31.29 -21.23
N TYR A 250 15.39 30.27 -20.90
CA TYR A 250 15.64 29.34 -19.81
C TYR A 250 16.83 28.40 -20.10
N GLN A 251 16.97 27.95 -21.34
CA GLN A 251 18.11 27.15 -21.78
C GLN A 251 19.42 27.94 -21.75
N ALA A 252 19.39 29.24 -22.08
CA ALA A 252 20.55 30.11 -22.05
C ALA A 252 21.06 30.46 -20.64
N LEU A 253 20.28 30.21 -19.58
CA LEU A 253 20.72 30.50 -18.21
C LEU A 253 21.89 29.58 -17.80
N ASN A 254 22.99 30.17 -17.34
CA ASN A 254 24.15 29.45 -16.80
C ASN A 254 24.01 29.23 -15.28
N VAL A 255 23.03 28.42 -14.88
CA VAL A 255 22.77 28.09 -13.46
C VAL A 255 23.09 26.62 -13.19
N THR A 256 23.75 26.32 -12.06
CA THR A 256 24.17 24.96 -11.68
C THR A 256 23.01 23.99 -11.48
N LYS A 257 21.83 24.48 -11.09
CA LYS A 257 20.60 23.67 -11.01
C LYS A 257 19.41 24.50 -11.48
N LYS A 258 18.84 24.16 -12.64
CA LYS A 258 17.66 24.81 -13.19
C LYS A 258 16.40 24.16 -12.59
N THR A 259 15.68 24.88 -11.76
CA THR A 259 14.39 24.47 -11.19
C THR A 259 13.29 25.38 -11.70
N SER A 260 12.06 24.89 -11.77
CA SER A 260 10.86 25.70 -11.99
C SER A 260 9.95 25.54 -10.77
N PRO A 261 9.25 26.61 -10.31
CA PRO A 261 9.35 27.99 -10.79
C PRO A 261 10.69 28.65 -10.43
N LEU A 262 11.13 29.62 -11.25
CA LEU A 262 12.38 30.37 -11.05
C LEU A 262 12.14 31.86 -11.25
N LEU A 263 12.63 32.67 -10.31
CA LEU A 263 12.58 34.12 -10.41
C LEU A 263 14.00 34.69 -10.49
N LEU A 264 14.23 35.54 -11.48
CA LEU A 264 15.45 36.32 -11.62
C LEU A 264 15.12 37.80 -11.47
N LEU A 265 15.95 38.51 -10.73
CA LEU A 265 15.97 39.97 -10.66
C LEU A 265 17.17 40.47 -11.46
N SER A 266 16.91 41.34 -12.44
CA SER A 266 17.92 42.07 -13.19
C SER A 266 17.96 43.52 -12.71
N LYS A 267 19.13 43.96 -12.27
CA LYS A 267 19.39 45.32 -11.79
C LYS A 267 20.72 45.81 -12.32
N ASN A 268 20.71 46.95 -13.02
CA ASN A 268 21.91 47.58 -13.59
C ASN A 268 22.80 46.62 -14.41
N GLY A 269 22.19 45.69 -15.16
CA GLY A 269 22.92 44.70 -15.97
C GLY A 269 23.43 43.47 -15.22
N HIS A 270 23.15 43.34 -13.93
CA HIS A 270 23.44 42.15 -13.13
C HIS A 270 22.16 41.38 -12.82
N SER A 271 22.18 40.06 -13.06
CA SER A 271 21.05 39.17 -12.76
C SER A 271 21.37 38.32 -11.53
N SER A 272 20.44 38.28 -10.58
CA SER A 272 20.50 37.43 -9.39
C SER A 272 19.24 36.56 -9.28
N ILE A 273 19.42 35.32 -8.81
CA ILE A 273 18.30 34.44 -8.50
C ILE A 273 17.63 34.92 -7.22
N VAL A 274 16.32 35.04 -7.25
CA VAL A 274 15.51 35.34 -6.07
C VAL A 274 14.98 34.01 -5.53
N ASP A 275 15.25 33.76 -4.24
CA ASP A 275 14.68 32.62 -3.55
C ASP A 275 13.18 32.86 -3.33
N LEU A 276 12.36 31.95 -3.88
CA LEU A 276 10.90 32.01 -3.78
C LEU A 276 10.38 31.38 -2.47
N GLY A 277 11.28 30.85 -1.63
CA GLY A 277 10.93 30.02 -0.49
C GLY A 277 10.49 28.61 -0.94
N ARG A 278 10.62 27.63 -0.04
CA ARG A 278 10.00 26.32 -0.24
C ARG A 278 8.56 26.42 0.25
N PHE A 279 7.59 26.34 -0.66
CA PHE A 279 6.19 26.09 -0.33
C PHE A 279 5.95 24.60 -0.10
#